data_AF-A0A7J2LAS1-F1
#
_entry.id   AF-A0A7J2LAS1-F1
#
_cell.length_a   1.000
_cell.length_b   1.000
_cell.length_c   1.000
_cell.angle_alpha   90.00
_cell.angle_beta   90.00
_cell.angle_gamma   90.00
#
_symmetry.space_group_name_H-M   'P 1'
#
loop_
_entity.id
_entity.type
_entity.pdbx_description
1 polymer ?
#
loop_
_entity_poly.entity_id
_entity_poly.type
_entity_poly.pdbx_seq_one_letter_code
_entity_poly.pdbx_strand_id
1 'polypeptide(L)'
;MIRIKTGIPGLDEILNGGFPKRNVVLLAGGPGTGKTIMGMQYLWAGVSEYEEPGIYVALEEHPVQVRINMKQFGWDVKPFEEKGLFAIVDG
;
A
#
# COMPACT_ATOMS: atom_id res chain seq x y z
N MET A 1 14.96 -14.55 -9.77
CA MET A 1 14.62 -13.11 -9.73
C MET A 1 13.98 -12.83 -8.37
N ILE A 2 14.42 -11.80 -7.65
CA ILE A 2 13.84 -11.47 -6.32
C ILE A 2 12.47 -10.83 -6.54
N ARG A 3 11.46 -11.29 -5.81
CA ARG A 3 10.10 -10.73 -5.82
C ARG A 3 9.74 -10.18 -4.44
N ILE A 4 8.90 -9.16 -4.43
CA ILE A 4 8.34 -8.52 -3.23
C ILE A 4 6.87 -8.91 -3.16
N LYS A 5 6.47 -9.52 -2.03
CA LYS A 5 5.08 -9.93 -1.83
C LYS A 5 4.18 -8.70 -1.79
N THR A 6 2.97 -8.85 -2.31
CA THR A 6 1.97 -7.79 -2.30
C THR A 6 1.18 -7.72 -1.00
N GLY A 7 1.21 -8.80 -0.19
CA GLY A 7 0.32 -8.93 0.98
C GLY A 7 -1.12 -9.26 0.59
N ILE A 8 -1.38 -9.56 -0.68
CA ILE A 8 -2.68 -9.98 -1.21
C ILE A 8 -2.51 -11.42 -1.73
N PRO A 9 -2.92 -12.44 -0.97
CA PRO A 9 -2.59 -13.83 -1.26
C PRO A 9 -2.93 -14.28 -2.69
N GLY A 10 -4.13 -13.96 -3.18
CA GLY A 10 -4.55 -14.33 -4.54
C GLY A 10 -3.75 -13.61 -5.63
N LEU A 11 -3.30 -12.38 -5.38
CA LEU A 11 -2.47 -11.64 -6.33
C LEU A 11 -1.03 -12.17 -6.33
N ASP A 12 -0.51 -12.50 -5.15
CA ASP A 12 0.82 -13.11 -5.02
C ASP A 12 0.89 -14.45 -5.74
N GLU A 13 -0.16 -15.27 -5.69
CA GLU A 13 -0.28 -16.51 -6.44
C GLU A 13 -0.20 -16.24 -7.96
N ILE A 14 -1.05 -15.35 -8.48
CA ILE A 14 -1.08 -14.97 -9.91
C ILE A 14 0.28 -14.43 -10.38
N LEU A 15 0.95 -13.65 -9.54
CA LEU A 15 2.24 -13.02 -9.84
C LEU A 15 3.44 -13.93 -9.56
N ASN A 16 3.24 -15.18 -9.14
CA ASN A 16 4.31 -16.12 -8.78
C ASN A 16 5.22 -15.58 -7.66
N GLY A 17 4.63 -15.06 -6.59
CA GLY A 17 5.31 -14.52 -5.41
C GLY A 17 5.43 -12.99 -5.37
N GLY A 18 4.59 -12.27 -6.11
CA GLY A 18 4.48 -10.80 -6.05
C GLY A 18 5.29 -10.05 -7.11
N PHE A 19 5.50 -8.76 -6.88
CA PHE A 19 6.12 -7.85 -7.86
C PHE A 19 7.62 -8.09 -8.03
N PRO A 20 8.17 -8.01 -9.25
CA PRO A 20 9.62 -8.01 -9.45
C PRO A 20 10.30 -6.86 -8.70
N LYS A 21 11.33 -7.15 -7.89
CA LYS A 21 12.06 -6.13 -7.12
C LYS A 21 12.66 -5.07 -8.06
N ARG A 22 12.67 -3.79 -7.65
CA ARG A 22 13.15 -2.62 -8.43
C ARG A 22 12.41 -2.40 -9.76
N ASN A 23 11.09 -2.47 -9.72
CA ASN A 23 10.24 -2.19 -10.88
C ASN A 23 9.21 -1.09 -10.56
N VAL A 24 8.71 -0.47 -11.62
CA VAL A 24 7.54 0.40 -11.57
C VAL A 24 6.32 -0.43 -11.98
N VAL A 25 5.27 -0.38 -11.17
CA VAL A 25 4.02 -1.12 -11.40
C VAL A 25 2.90 -0.11 -11.66
N LEU A 26 2.19 -0.28 -12.77
CA LEU A 26 0.97 0.48 -13.07
C LEU A 26 -0.25 -0.37 -12.75
N LEU A 27 -1.10 0.12 -11.84
CA LEU A 27 -2.41 -0.45 -11.57
C LEU A 27 -3.49 0.39 -12.28
N ALA A 28 -4.14 -0.18 -13.29
CA ALA A 28 -5.16 0.49 -14.09
C ALA A 28 -6.52 -0.21 -13.97
N GLY A 29 -7.60 0.57 -14.06
CA GLY A 29 -8.97 0.08 -13.92
C GLY A 29 -9.98 1.23 -13.74
N GLY A 30 -11.25 0.97 -14.01
CA GLY A 30 -12.32 1.98 -13.89
C GLY A 30 -12.53 2.50 -12.45
N PRO A 31 -13.31 3.57 -12.25
CA PRO A 31 -13.69 4.04 -10.92
C PRO A 31 -14.33 2.92 -10.08
N GLY A 32 -14.07 2.89 -8.77
CA GLY A 32 -14.65 1.89 -7.86
C GLY A 32 -14.07 0.47 -7.95
N THR A 33 -13.11 0.20 -8.85
CA THR A 33 -12.48 -1.14 -8.98
C THR A 33 -11.49 -1.49 -7.86
N GLY A 34 -11.32 -0.63 -6.85
CA GLY A 34 -10.47 -0.92 -5.69
C GLY A 34 -8.99 -0.59 -5.84
N LYS A 35 -8.57 0.18 -6.86
CA LYS A 35 -7.16 0.56 -7.08
C LYS A 35 -6.51 1.20 -5.85
N THR A 36 -7.18 2.18 -5.27
CA THR A 36 -6.72 2.90 -4.08
C THR A 36 -6.59 1.96 -2.89
N ILE A 37 -7.59 1.09 -2.69
CA ILE A 37 -7.61 0.09 -1.61
C ILE A 37 -6.45 -0.89 -1.77
N MET A 38 -6.19 -1.37 -2.99
CA MET A 38 -5.07 -2.26 -3.29
C MET A 38 -3.73 -1.60 -2.96
N GLY A 39 -3.53 -0.34 -3.38
CA GLY A 39 -2.30 0.41 -3.07
C GLY A 39 -2.11 0.63 -1.57
N MET A 40 -3.17 0.98 -0.85
CA MET A 40 -3.15 1.12 0.61
C MET A 40 -2.84 -0.23 1.31
N GLN A 41 -3.45 -1.33 0.86
CA GLN A 41 -3.20 -2.67 1.40
C GLN A 41 -1.74 -3.10 1.19
N TYR A 42 -1.19 -2.84 0.01
CA TYR A 42 0.20 -3.13 -0.31
C TYR A 42 1.15 -2.43 0.66
N LEU A 43 0.94 -1.13 0.88
CA LEU A 43 1.76 -0.35 1.82
C LEU A 43 1.57 -0.82 3.26
N TRP A 44 0.34 -1.11 3.68
CA TRP A 44 0.05 -1.66 4.99
C TRP A 44 0.78 -2.98 5.23
N ALA A 45 0.71 -3.91 4.28
CA ALA A 45 1.40 -5.20 4.38
C ALA A 45 2.92 -5.00 4.46
N GLY A 46 3.48 -4.10 3.65
CA GLY A 46 4.89 -3.71 3.70
C GLY A 46 5.33 -3.31 5.10
N VAL A 47 4.64 -2.33 5.72
CA VAL A 47 5.05 -1.82 7.04
C VAL A 47 4.73 -2.78 8.19
N SER A 48 3.63 -3.53 8.12
CA SER A 48 3.12 -4.32 9.25
C SER A 48 3.61 -5.78 9.26
N GLU A 49 3.89 -6.38 8.11
CA GLU A 49 4.30 -7.79 8.00
C GLU A 49 5.76 -7.96 7.62
N TYR A 50 6.32 -7.01 6.86
CA TYR A 50 7.63 -7.16 6.21
C TYR A 50 8.67 -6.13 6.65
N GLU A 51 8.31 -5.21 7.56
CA GLU A 51 9.18 -4.12 8.02
C GLU A 51 9.72 -3.25 6.85
N GLU A 52 8.94 -3.12 5.78
CA GLU A 52 9.29 -2.36 4.58
C GLU A 52 8.69 -0.94 4.66
N PRO A 53 9.53 0.12 4.72
CA PRO A 53 9.03 1.49 4.76
C PRO A 53 8.31 1.88 3.47
N GLY A 54 7.28 2.72 3.60
CA GLY A 54 6.42 3.11 2.48
C GLY A 54 5.94 4.55 2.54
N ILE A 55 5.70 5.14 1.38
CA ILE A 55 5.10 6.47 1.24
C ILE A 55 3.83 6.35 0.40
N TYR A 56 2.75 6.94 0.89
CA TYR A 56 1.53 7.17 0.11
C TYR A 56 1.51 8.64 -0.33
N VAL A 57 1.52 8.88 -1.64
CA VAL A 57 1.36 10.23 -2.19
C VAL A 57 -0.12 10.45 -2.49
N ALA A 58 -0.75 11.36 -1.75
CA ALA A 58 -2.16 11.63 -1.85
C ALA A 58 -2.41 12.73 -2.89
N LEU A 59 -3.04 12.38 -4.02
CA LEU A 59 -3.34 13.30 -5.12
C LEU A 59 -4.83 13.66 -5.24
N GLU A 60 -5.71 12.77 -4.77
CA GLU A 60 -7.17 12.91 -4.91
C GLU A 60 -7.88 13.20 -3.58
N GLU A 61 -7.32 12.73 -2.46
CA GLU A 61 -7.92 12.83 -1.13
C GLU A 61 -6.94 13.46 -0.15
N HIS A 62 -7.44 14.32 0.75
CA HIS A 62 -6.60 14.92 1.79
C HIS A 62 -6.01 13.83 2.72
N PRO A 63 -4.76 13.96 3.20
CA PRO A 63 -4.09 12.95 4.05
C PRO A 63 -4.88 12.51 5.28
N VAL A 64 -5.72 13.37 5.86
CA VAL A 64 -6.60 13.01 6.98
C VAL A 64 -7.64 11.98 6.55
N GLN A 65 -8.24 12.14 5.37
CA GLN A 65 -9.24 11.21 4.86
C GLN A 65 -8.62 9.86 4.51
N VAL A 66 -7.41 9.87 3.92
CA VAL A 66 -6.64 8.65 3.65
C VAL A 66 -6.44 7.82 4.92
N ARG A 67 -6.03 8.46 6.04
CA ARG A 67 -5.86 7.76 7.33
C ARG A 67 -7.17 7.18 7.86
N ILE A 68 -8.28 7.92 7.74
CA ILE A 68 -9.60 7.42 8.14
C ILE A 68 -9.97 6.19 7.32
N ASN A 69 -9.78 6.24 6.00
CA ASN A 69 -10.08 5.14 5.08
C ASN A 69 -9.24 3.90 5.40
N MET A 70 -7.92 4.04 5.58
CA MET A 70 -7.06 2.93 5.99
C MET A 70 -7.50 2.31 7.33
N LYS A 71 -7.84 3.15 8.32
CA LYS A 71 -8.30 2.67 9.62
C LYS A 71 -9.64 1.93 9.57
N GLN A 72 -10.54 2.27 8.64
CA GLN A 72 -11.80 1.53 8.43
C GLN A 72 -11.56 0.09 7.96
N PHE A 73 -10.44 -0.18 7.27
CA PHE A 73 -10.01 -1.54 6.91
C PHE A 73 -9.19 -2.23 8.01
N GLY A 74 -9.02 -1.60 9.18
CA GLY A 74 -8.19 -2.10 10.28
C GLY A 74 -6.70 -1.82 10.12
N TRP A 75 -6.31 -1.00 9.13
CA TRP A 75 -4.91 -0.65 8.86
C TRP A 75 -4.54 0.63 9.60
N ASP A 76 -4.19 0.51 10.89
CA ASP A 76 -3.75 1.65 11.70
C ASP A 76 -2.26 1.96 11.44
N VAL A 77 -2.02 2.91 10.54
CA VAL A 77 -0.66 3.32 10.13
C VAL A 77 0.04 4.26 11.11
N LYS A 78 -0.68 4.81 12.10
CA LYS A 78 -0.14 5.84 13.00
C LYS A 78 1.13 5.39 13.75
N PRO A 79 1.22 4.16 14.30
CA PRO A 79 2.45 3.69 14.95
C PRO A 79 3.64 3.60 14.00
N PHE A 80 3.40 3.43 12.70
CA PHE A 80 4.46 3.36 11.69
C PHE A 80 4.89 4.76 11.24
N GLU A 81 3.96 5.73 11.20
CA GLU A 81 4.29 7.15 11.01
C GLU A 81 5.18 7.68 12.15
N GLU A 82 4.85 7.36 13.40
CA GLU A 82 5.64 7.76 14.58
C GLU A 82 7.06 7.16 14.58
N LYS A 83 7.24 5.98 13.96
CA LYS A 83 8.55 5.34 13.78
C LYS A 83 9.29 5.81 12.52
N GLY A 84 8.68 6.65 11.69
CA GLY A 84 9.25 7.08 10.41
C GLY A 84 9.30 5.98 9.34
N LEU A 85 8.51 4.91 9.49
CA LEU A 85 8.41 3.80 8.53
C LEU A 85 7.29 4.02 7.51
N PHE A 86 6.31 4.87 7.83
CA PHE A 86 5.23 5.25 6.92
C PHE A 86 5.12 6.76 6.83
N ALA A 87 4.79 7.28 5.65
CA ALA A 87 4.44 8.69 5.48
C ALA A 87 3.34 8.87 4.45
N ILE A 88 2.49 9.86 4.68
CA ILE A 88 1.56 10.35 3.68
C ILE A 88 2.01 11.75 3.27
N VAL A 89 2.28 11.91 1.98
CA VAL A 89 2.68 13.19 1.38
C VAL A 89 1.48 13.77 0.65
N ASP A 90 1.18 15.03 0.92
CA ASP A 90 0.17 15.80 0.19
C ASP A 90 0.78 16.34 -1.11
N GLY A 91 0.06 16.17 -2.22
CA GLY A 91 0.51 16.53 -3.57
C GLY A 91 0.32 18.00 -3.95
#